data_AF-A0A0Q0ZEE9-F1
#
_entry.id   AF-A0A0Q0ZEE9-F1
#
_cell.length_a   1.000
_cell.length_b   1.000
_cell.length_c   1.000
_cell.angle_alpha   90.00
_cell.angle_beta   90.00
_cell.angle_gamma   90.00
#
_symmetry.space_group_name_H-M   'P 1'
#
loop_
_entity.id
_entity.type
_entity.pdbx_description
1 polymer ?
#
loop_
_entity_poly.entity_id
_entity_poly.type
_entity_poly.pdbx_seq_one_letter_code
_entity_poly.pdbx_strand_id
1 'polypeptide(L)'
;MRRLLTSLLAALLAVPLLSLSPYPAAHGVLLEESGLDVQTIPSHDVLGRIVIVPETDFSFDEANETIRTLARIDRRILEQAANHHIYIQLLTNPITDEPIARHLRGKTPRGYVPGSKTWDEVPGIGGAHLVLVRLGHSEKGKGHGSINLELHEFAHSLDYIVFDHIHETDEFQALWREEAPQLFPREYYFLTYPEEYFAESFAYYYVSEKTQETLRMAAPRTYTFIRQLAERAS
;
A
#
# COMPACT_ATOMS: atom_id res chain seq x y z
N MET A 1 38.78 -3.30 -44.12
CA MET A 1 37.41 -3.70 -43.73
C MET A 1 37.32 -4.55 -42.44
N ARG A 2 38.41 -5.07 -41.86
CA ARG A 2 38.36 -5.94 -40.66
C ARG A 2 38.45 -5.23 -39.29
N ARG A 3 38.78 -3.93 -39.24
CA ARG A 3 38.95 -3.16 -37.99
C ARG A 3 37.76 -2.28 -37.59
N LEU A 4 36.77 -2.15 -38.47
CA LEU A 4 35.52 -1.40 -38.19
C LEU A 4 34.42 -2.28 -37.60
N LEU A 5 34.51 -3.62 -37.74
CA LEU A 5 33.52 -4.54 -37.17
C LEU A 5 33.76 -4.84 -35.68
N THR A 6 34.98 -4.68 -35.18
CA THR A 6 35.30 -5.01 -33.77
C THR A 6 34.82 -3.93 -32.80
N SER A 7 34.65 -2.68 -33.25
CA SER A 7 34.21 -1.57 -32.38
C SER A 7 32.68 -1.49 -32.23
N LEU A 8 31.92 -2.03 -33.18
CA LEU A 8 30.46 -2.13 -33.06
C LEU A 8 30.02 -3.28 -32.13
N LEU A 9 30.85 -4.32 -31.99
CA LEU A 9 30.55 -5.44 -31.09
C LEU A 9 30.82 -5.11 -29.61
N ALA A 10 31.79 -4.22 -29.33
CA ALA A 10 32.08 -3.76 -27.98
C ALA A 10 31.07 -2.72 -27.46
N ALA A 11 30.41 -1.98 -28.36
CA ALA A 11 29.35 -1.03 -28.00
C ALA A 11 28.00 -1.72 -27.68
N LEU A 12 27.77 -2.95 -28.15
CA LEU A 12 26.60 -3.75 -27.78
C LEU A 12 26.73 -4.44 -26.41
N LEU A 13 27.94 -4.54 -25.86
CA LEU A 13 28.21 -5.12 -24.53
C LEU A 13 28.21 -4.10 -23.40
N ALA A 14 28.02 -2.82 -23.72
CA ALA A 14 27.88 -1.71 -22.78
C ALA A 14 26.48 -1.10 -22.82
N VAL A 15 25.46 -1.90 -23.16
CA VAL A 15 24.14 -1.63 -22.57
C VAL A 15 24.39 -1.80 -21.08
N PRO A 16 24.22 -0.76 -20.25
CA PRO A 16 24.17 -1.00 -18.83
C PRO A 16 23.17 -2.13 -18.66
N LEU A 17 23.41 -3.06 -17.75
CA LEU A 17 22.30 -3.78 -17.15
C LEU A 17 21.43 -2.70 -16.48
N LEU A 18 20.68 -1.94 -17.27
CA LEU A 18 19.43 -1.32 -16.88
C LEU A 18 18.71 -2.55 -16.37
N SER A 19 18.67 -2.65 -15.05
CA SER A 19 17.88 -3.64 -14.37
C SER A 19 16.55 -3.62 -15.09
N LEU A 20 16.25 -4.73 -15.78
CA LEU A 20 14.89 -5.03 -16.13
C LEU A 20 14.25 -5.34 -14.77
N SER A 21 14.04 -4.29 -13.97
CA SER A 21 13.29 -4.41 -12.74
C SER A 21 11.96 -5.00 -13.19
N PRO A 22 11.57 -6.17 -12.69
CA PRO A 22 10.33 -6.80 -13.10
C PRO A 22 9.11 -5.98 -12.66
N TYR A 23 9.31 -4.85 -11.97
CA TYR A 23 8.31 -4.09 -11.27
C TYR A 23 8.25 -2.64 -11.80
N PRO A 24 7.03 -2.07 -11.92
CA PRO A 24 6.80 -0.85 -12.69
C PRO A 24 7.48 0.37 -12.06
N ALA A 25 8.38 1.05 -12.78
CA ALA A 25 8.92 2.39 -12.49
C ALA A 25 9.17 2.74 -11.00
N ALA A 26 9.51 1.73 -10.20
CA ALA A 26 9.71 1.85 -8.76
C ALA A 26 11.18 2.21 -8.51
N HIS A 27 11.42 3.05 -7.50
CA HIS A 27 12.77 3.38 -7.06
C HIS A 27 13.04 2.71 -5.72
N GLY A 28 14.17 2.03 -5.61
CA GLY A 28 14.56 1.30 -4.41
C GLY A 28 14.99 -0.13 -4.71
N VAL A 29 15.17 -0.91 -3.65
CA VAL A 29 15.55 -2.32 -3.70
C VAL A 29 14.50 -3.14 -2.96
N LEU A 30 14.23 -4.36 -3.41
CA LEU A 30 13.38 -5.28 -2.64
C LEU A 30 13.95 -5.52 -1.24
N LEU A 31 13.07 -5.69 -0.27
CA LEU A 31 13.46 -5.92 1.12
C LEU A 31 14.38 -7.14 1.25
N GLU A 32 14.11 -8.23 0.52
CA GLU A 32 14.96 -9.43 0.53
C GLU A 32 16.38 -9.20 -0.01
N GLU A 33 16.56 -8.19 -0.86
CA GLU A 33 17.84 -7.82 -1.48
C GLU A 33 18.55 -6.68 -0.75
N SER A 34 17.83 -5.95 0.11
CA SER A 34 18.32 -4.72 0.77
C SER A 34 19.37 -4.96 1.87
N GLY A 35 19.48 -6.19 2.37
CA GLY A 35 20.30 -6.51 3.54
C GLY A 35 19.78 -5.91 4.85
N LEU A 36 18.57 -5.33 4.86
CA LEU A 36 17.93 -4.78 6.04
C LEU A 36 17.50 -5.92 6.98
N ASP A 37 18.07 -5.95 8.18
CA ASP A 37 17.73 -6.94 9.20
C ASP A 37 16.43 -6.57 9.91
N VAL A 38 15.30 -6.95 9.33
CA VAL A 38 14.03 -6.91 10.04
C VAL A 38 14.02 -8.10 11.00
N GLN A 39 13.93 -7.83 12.31
CA GLN A 39 13.83 -8.91 13.30
C GLN A 39 12.74 -9.92 12.90
N THR A 40 12.83 -11.16 13.38
CA THR A 40 11.90 -12.25 13.03
C THR A 40 10.43 -11.83 13.06
N ILE A 41 9.86 -11.60 11.87
CA ILE A 41 8.45 -11.29 11.64
C ILE A 41 7.74 -12.44 10.93
N PRO A 42 6.42 -12.59 11.10
CA PRO A 42 5.62 -13.45 10.24
C PRO A 42 5.75 -13.03 8.78
N SER A 43 5.66 -14.00 7.86
CA SER A 43 5.62 -13.76 6.41
C SER A 43 6.79 -12.95 5.84
N HIS A 44 7.95 -12.96 6.50
CA HIS A 44 9.15 -12.24 6.06
C HIS A 44 9.52 -12.55 4.61
N ASP A 45 9.44 -13.81 4.18
CA ASP A 45 9.72 -14.26 2.83
C ASP A 45 8.75 -13.72 1.77
N VAL A 46 7.51 -13.39 2.16
CA VAL A 46 6.52 -12.80 1.26
C VAL A 46 6.73 -11.29 1.20
N LEU A 47 6.88 -10.65 2.36
CA LEU A 47 7.17 -9.21 2.47
C LEU A 47 8.48 -8.85 1.79
N GLY A 48 9.49 -9.72 1.86
CA GLY A 48 10.78 -9.61 1.18
C GLY A 48 10.65 -9.37 -0.32
N ARG A 49 9.62 -9.96 -0.95
CA ARG A 49 9.36 -9.91 -2.40
C ARG A 49 8.42 -8.78 -2.84
N ILE A 50 7.75 -8.10 -1.90
CA ILE A 50 6.76 -7.07 -2.23
C ILE A 50 7.08 -5.69 -1.65
N VAL A 51 7.86 -5.61 -0.56
CA VAL A 51 8.28 -4.33 0.02
C VAL A 51 9.55 -3.86 -0.68
N ILE A 52 9.54 -2.62 -1.16
CA ILE A 52 10.67 -1.92 -1.76
C ILE A 52 11.12 -0.84 -0.78
N VAL A 53 12.38 -0.89 -0.36
CA VAL A 53 13.00 0.10 0.53
C VAL A 53 13.84 1.11 -0.26
N PRO A 54 14.01 2.36 0.22
CA PRO A 54 14.83 3.36 -0.48
C PRO A 54 16.31 2.93 -0.59
N GLU A 55 16.96 3.30 -1.69
CA GLU A 55 18.41 3.20 -1.85
C GLU A 55 19.17 4.36 -1.17
N THR A 56 18.47 5.45 -0.87
CA THR A 56 19.01 6.62 -0.17
C THR A 56 18.96 6.45 1.35
N ASP A 57 19.55 7.37 2.12
CA ASP A 57 19.38 7.36 3.57
C ASP A 57 17.90 7.45 3.98
N PHE A 58 17.47 6.59 4.91
CA PHE A 58 16.14 6.57 5.52
C PHE A 58 16.21 6.15 6.99
N SER A 59 15.11 6.36 7.72
CA SER A 59 15.00 5.89 9.11
C SER A 59 14.72 4.40 9.14
N PHE A 60 15.69 3.62 9.62
CA PHE A 60 15.53 2.17 9.81
C PHE A 60 14.40 1.83 10.79
N ASP A 61 14.25 2.60 11.87
CA ASP A 61 13.22 2.36 12.88
C ASP A 61 11.81 2.49 12.29
N GLU A 62 11.58 3.54 11.50
CA GLU A 62 10.31 3.79 10.80
C GLU A 62 10.02 2.68 9.78
N ALA A 63 11.02 2.28 8.99
CA ALA A 63 10.86 1.21 8.01
C ALA A 63 10.53 -0.14 8.70
N ASN A 64 11.25 -0.48 9.77
CA ASN A 64 11.00 -1.69 10.56
C ASN A 64 9.61 -1.66 11.22
N GLU A 65 9.16 -0.50 11.71
CA GLU A 65 7.78 -0.35 12.23
C GLU A 65 6.74 -0.59 11.14
N THR A 66 6.85 0.08 9.99
CA THR A 66 5.93 -0.10 8.84
C THR A 66 5.88 -1.57 8.39
N ILE A 67 7.04 -2.22 8.23
CA ILE A 67 7.11 -3.63 7.80
C ILE A 67 6.47 -4.56 8.84
N ARG A 68 6.66 -4.30 10.13
CA ARG A 68 6.02 -5.07 11.21
C ARG A 68 4.52 -4.90 11.25
N THR A 69 4.02 -3.72 10.91
CA THR A 69 2.58 -3.49 10.77
C THR A 69 2.03 -4.32 9.61
N LEU A 70 2.67 -4.28 8.44
CA LEU A 70 2.29 -5.10 7.28
C LEU A 70 2.35 -6.61 7.58
N ALA A 71 3.31 -7.06 8.39
CA ALA A 71 3.45 -8.45 8.80
C ALA A 71 2.29 -8.99 9.66
N ARG A 72 1.38 -8.13 10.12
CA ARG A 72 0.15 -8.54 10.81
C ARG A 72 -0.92 -9.04 9.86
N ILE A 73 -0.84 -8.70 8.57
CA ILE A 73 -1.78 -9.15 7.55
C ILE A 73 -1.67 -10.67 7.39
N ASP A 74 -2.82 -11.31 7.18
CA ASP A 74 -2.85 -12.75 6.92
C ASP A 74 -1.92 -13.10 5.75
N ARG A 75 -1.07 -14.11 5.96
CA ARG A 75 -0.07 -14.55 4.99
C ARG A 75 -0.66 -14.81 3.61
N ARG A 76 -1.86 -15.39 3.52
CA ARG A 76 -2.50 -15.73 2.24
C ARG A 76 -2.81 -14.47 1.43
N ILE A 77 -3.25 -13.41 2.10
CA ILE A 77 -3.50 -12.11 1.45
C ILE A 77 -2.19 -11.52 0.94
N LEU A 78 -1.11 -11.59 1.72
CA LEU A 78 0.22 -11.15 1.28
C LEU A 78 0.72 -11.98 0.09
N GLU A 79 0.48 -13.28 0.09
CA GLU A 79 0.84 -14.17 -1.03
C GLU A 79 0.06 -13.81 -2.29
N GLN A 80 -1.24 -13.52 -2.18
CA GLN A 80 -2.02 -13.06 -3.33
C GLN A 80 -1.52 -11.71 -3.85
N ALA A 81 -1.20 -10.76 -2.98
CA ALA A 81 -0.60 -9.49 -3.41
C ALA A 81 0.70 -9.72 -4.18
N ALA A 82 1.57 -10.62 -3.69
CA ALA A 82 2.81 -10.98 -4.39
C ALA A 82 2.54 -11.65 -5.74
N ASN A 83 1.57 -12.57 -5.82
CA ASN A 83 1.19 -13.26 -7.06
C ASN A 83 0.59 -12.31 -8.09
N HIS A 84 -0.11 -11.27 -7.64
CA HIS A 84 -0.66 -10.21 -8.47
C HIS A 84 0.33 -9.06 -8.72
N HIS A 85 1.59 -9.22 -8.32
CA HIS A 85 2.64 -8.22 -8.53
C HIS A 85 2.29 -6.83 -7.96
N ILE A 86 1.73 -6.82 -6.75
CA ILE A 86 1.54 -5.60 -5.96
C ILE A 86 2.79 -5.36 -5.11
N TYR A 87 3.37 -4.17 -5.22
CA TYR A 87 4.55 -3.74 -4.46
C TYR A 87 4.18 -2.57 -3.55
N ILE A 88 4.90 -2.48 -2.43
CA ILE A 88 4.80 -1.38 -1.47
C ILE A 88 6.16 -0.69 -1.44
N GLN A 89 6.25 0.50 -2.03
CA GLN A 89 7.46 1.31 -2.04
C GLN A 89 7.43 2.30 -0.87
N LEU A 90 8.42 2.15 0.01
CA LEU A 90 8.63 3.04 1.14
C LEU A 90 9.40 4.28 0.65
N LEU A 91 8.95 5.45 1.06
CA LEU A 91 9.47 6.74 0.59
C LEU A 91 9.92 7.63 1.75
N THR A 92 10.90 8.48 1.51
CA THR A 92 11.30 9.58 2.41
C THR A 92 10.72 10.93 1.96
N ASN A 93 10.55 11.11 0.65
CA ASN A 93 10.08 12.32 -0.01
C ASN A 93 8.56 12.29 -0.27
N PRO A 94 7.94 13.43 -0.64
CA PRO A 94 6.55 13.46 -1.09
C PRO A 94 6.27 12.47 -2.22
N ILE A 95 5.07 11.89 -2.23
CA ILE A 95 4.70 10.90 -3.26
C ILE A 95 4.75 11.52 -4.68
N THR A 96 4.53 12.83 -4.82
CA THR A 96 4.52 13.52 -6.12
C THR A 96 5.91 13.71 -6.73
N ASP A 97 6.99 13.31 -6.03
CA ASP A 97 8.33 13.22 -6.61
C ASP A 97 8.51 11.92 -7.42
N GLU A 98 7.75 10.87 -7.09
CA GLU A 98 7.75 9.60 -7.82
C GLU A 98 7.13 9.77 -9.23
N PRO A 99 7.71 9.15 -10.28
CA PRO A 99 7.22 9.28 -11.65
C PRO A 99 5.73 8.94 -11.81
N ILE A 100 5.27 7.91 -11.10
CA ILE A 100 3.89 7.44 -11.19
C ILE A 100 2.88 8.45 -10.62
N ALA A 101 3.27 9.25 -9.63
CA ALA A 101 2.39 10.20 -8.94
C ALA A 101 2.69 11.67 -9.27
N ARG A 102 3.75 11.96 -10.05
CA ARG A 102 4.13 13.32 -10.46
C ARG A 102 3.02 14.12 -11.12
N HIS A 103 2.14 13.44 -11.86
CA HIS A 103 0.98 14.05 -12.51
C HIS A 103 -0.06 14.59 -11.53
N LEU A 104 0.05 14.28 -10.23
CA LEU A 104 -0.83 14.75 -9.16
C LEU A 104 -0.33 16.04 -8.49
N ARG A 105 0.88 16.51 -8.80
CA ARG A 105 1.45 17.73 -8.22
C ARG A 105 0.50 18.92 -8.33
N GLY A 106 0.26 19.60 -7.21
CA GLY A 106 -0.64 20.74 -7.08
C GLY A 106 -2.14 20.42 -7.17
N LYS A 107 -2.54 19.15 -7.36
CA LYS A 107 -3.95 18.75 -7.44
C LYS A 107 -4.48 18.40 -6.05
N THR A 108 -5.74 18.74 -5.79
CA THR A 108 -6.45 18.34 -4.56
C THR A 108 -6.95 16.89 -4.69
N PRO A 109 -6.77 16.03 -3.67
CA PRO A 109 -7.33 14.68 -3.64
C PRO A 109 -8.86 14.68 -3.72
N ARG A 110 -9.43 13.58 -4.21
CA ARG A 110 -10.90 13.41 -4.23
C ARG A 110 -11.44 13.45 -2.80
N GLY A 111 -12.59 14.10 -2.61
CA GLY A 111 -13.28 14.22 -1.32
C GLY A 111 -12.64 15.20 -0.32
N TYR A 112 -11.47 15.76 -0.63
CA TYR A 112 -10.89 16.86 0.15
C TYR A 112 -11.56 18.17 -0.26
N VAL A 113 -11.67 19.10 0.70
CA VAL A 113 -12.13 20.46 0.41
C VAL A 113 -11.16 21.10 -0.60
N PRO A 114 -11.64 21.64 -1.74
CA PRO A 114 -10.79 22.27 -2.73
C PRO A 114 -9.85 23.31 -2.11
N GLY A 115 -8.54 23.17 -2.37
CA GLY A 115 -7.52 24.08 -1.86
C GLY A 115 -7.13 23.91 -0.37
N SER A 116 -7.67 22.92 0.34
CA SER A 116 -7.25 22.65 1.73
C SER A 116 -5.93 21.89 1.84
N LYS A 117 -5.66 21.03 0.86
CA LYS A 117 -4.46 20.19 0.76
C LYS A 117 -4.26 19.77 -0.70
N THR A 118 -3.00 19.56 -1.11
CA THR A 118 -2.68 18.91 -2.39
C THR A 118 -2.05 17.53 -2.19
N TRP A 119 -1.98 16.74 -3.26
CA TRP A 119 -1.25 15.47 -3.27
C TRP A 119 0.23 15.60 -2.90
N ASP A 120 0.81 16.80 -2.94
CA ASP A 120 2.19 17.05 -2.48
C ASP A 120 2.33 16.88 -0.96
N GLU A 121 1.23 16.92 -0.23
CA GLU A 121 1.17 16.81 1.23
C GLU A 121 0.59 15.47 1.70
N VAL A 122 0.02 14.68 0.79
CA VAL A 122 -0.56 13.37 1.12
C VAL A 122 0.58 12.34 1.18
N PRO A 123 0.68 11.56 2.29
CA PRO A 123 1.84 10.70 2.51
C PRO A 123 1.76 9.33 1.84
N GLY A 124 0.63 8.96 1.23
CA GLY A 124 0.49 7.67 0.56
C GLY A 124 -0.54 7.67 -0.54
N ILE A 125 -0.48 6.63 -1.37
CA ILE A 125 -1.48 6.33 -2.39
C ILE A 125 -1.48 4.83 -2.71
N GLY A 126 -2.68 4.25 -2.70
CA GLY A 126 -2.96 2.87 -3.10
C GLY A 126 -3.87 2.74 -4.32
N GLY A 127 -4.39 1.53 -4.53
CA GLY A 127 -5.34 1.21 -5.62
C GLY A 127 -4.69 0.80 -6.95
N ALA A 128 -3.35 0.74 -6.99
CA ALA A 128 -2.57 0.30 -8.13
C ALA A 128 -1.55 -0.78 -7.74
N HIS A 129 -0.83 -1.32 -8.74
CA HIS A 129 0.20 -2.34 -8.51
C HIS A 129 1.42 -1.81 -7.73
N LEU A 130 1.58 -0.48 -7.62
CA LEU A 130 2.61 0.14 -6.81
C LEU A 130 1.95 1.05 -5.77
N VAL A 131 2.02 0.63 -4.52
CA VAL A 131 1.57 1.39 -3.34
C VAL A 131 2.71 2.26 -2.87
N LEU A 132 2.47 3.54 -2.67
CA LEU A 132 3.46 4.47 -2.13
C LEU A 132 3.14 4.77 -0.68
N VAL A 133 4.13 4.62 0.20
CA VAL A 133 4.00 4.88 1.64
C VAL A 133 5.18 5.70 2.11
N ARG A 134 4.93 6.90 2.64
CA ARG A 134 5.98 7.73 3.22
C ARG A 134 6.27 7.31 4.67
N LEU A 135 7.54 7.03 4.96
CA LEU A 135 8.04 6.70 6.29
C LEU A 135 7.83 7.87 7.27
N GLY A 136 7.51 7.59 8.54
CA GLY A 136 7.21 8.62 9.55
C GLY A 136 5.77 9.14 9.54
N HIS A 137 4.92 8.58 8.66
CA HIS A 137 3.53 9.01 8.47
C HIS A 137 2.51 7.90 8.73
N SER A 138 2.89 6.80 9.39
CA SER A 138 2.00 5.66 9.62
C SER A 138 0.77 6.01 10.46
N GLU A 139 0.92 6.87 11.48
CA GLU A 139 -0.15 7.17 12.44
C GLU A 139 -1.18 8.19 11.94
N LYS A 140 -2.43 8.00 12.36
CA LYS A 140 -3.51 8.97 12.16
C LYS A 140 -3.10 10.39 12.58
N GLY A 141 -3.35 11.36 11.70
CA GLY A 141 -3.01 12.77 11.93
C GLY A 141 -1.65 13.19 11.38
N LYS A 142 -0.82 12.25 10.89
CA LYS A 142 0.44 12.54 10.20
C LYS A 142 0.21 12.89 8.73
N GLY A 143 -0.70 13.81 8.44
CA GLY A 143 -1.01 14.25 7.07
C GLY A 143 -2.14 13.48 6.37
N HIS A 144 -2.71 12.45 7.01
CA HIS A 144 -3.90 11.72 6.54
C HIS A 144 -4.85 11.40 7.72
N GLY A 145 -6.06 10.94 7.40
CA GLY A 145 -7.13 10.67 8.38
C GLY A 145 -7.27 9.20 8.82
N SER A 146 -6.57 8.29 8.13
CA SER A 146 -6.62 6.84 8.34
C SER A 146 -5.96 6.43 9.67
N ILE A 147 -6.42 5.33 10.28
CA ILE A 147 -5.87 4.81 11.53
C ILE A 147 -4.41 4.36 11.39
N ASN A 148 -4.07 3.83 10.21
CA ASN A 148 -2.72 3.46 9.81
C ASN A 148 -2.55 3.61 8.29
N LEU A 149 -1.51 4.31 7.84
CA LEU A 149 -1.29 4.65 6.44
C LEU A 149 -1.07 3.42 5.57
N GLU A 150 -0.05 2.62 5.88
CA GLU A 150 0.39 1.50 5.06
C GLU A 150 -0.69 0.43 4.90
N LEU A 151 -1.46 0.14 5.96
CA LEU A 151 -2.57 -0.80 5.88
C LEU A 151 -3.72 -0.24 5.03
N HIS A 152 -4.03 1.05 5.15
CA HIS A 152 -5.10 1.70 4.40
C HIS A 152 -4.78 1.73 2.90
N GLU A 153 -3.59 2.23 2.53
CA GLU A 153 -3.20 2.33 1.12
C GLU A 153 -3.03 0.94 0.48
N PHE A 154 -2.46 -0.02 1.21
CA PHE A 154 -2.36 -1.39 0.70
C PHE A 154 -3.73 -2.04 0.52
N ALA A 155 -4.69 -1.77 1.41
CA ALA A 155 -6.05 -2.29 1.29
C ALA A 155 -6.74 -1.81 0.01
N HIS A 156 -6.53 -0.57 -0.43
CA HIS A 156 -7.02 -0.12 -1.74
C HIS A 156 -6.46 -1.01 -2.85
N SER A 157 -5.17 -1.30 -2.88
CA SER A 157 -4.63 -2.18 -3.94
C SER A 157 -5.18 -3.60 -3.88
N LEU A 158 -5.39 -4.14 -2.67
CA LEU A 158 -6.02 -5.45 -2.49
C LEU A 158 -7.47 -5.48 -3.01
N ASP A 159 -8.25 -4.45 -2.69
CA ASP A 159 -9.64 -4.28 -3.15
C ASP A 159 -9.72 -4.32 -4.68
N TYR A 160 -8.97 -3.45 -5.36
CA TYR A 160 -9.05 -3.29 -6.81
C TYR A 160 -8.44 -4.46 -7.58
N ILE A 161 -7.36 -5.09 -7.08
CA ILE A 161 -6.56 -6.04 -7.85
C ILE A 161 -6.74 -7.49 -7.40
N VAL A 162 -6.72 -7.75 -6.08
CA VAL A 162 -6.79 -9.12 -5.55
C VAL A 162 -8.24 -9.59 -5.41
N PHE A 163 -9.11 -8.69 -4.97
CA PHE A 163 -10.51 -9.02 -4.70
C PHE A 163 -11.50 -8.47 -5.75
N ASP A 164 -10.97 -8.01 -6.88
CA ASP A 164 -11.73 -7.55 -8.06
C ASP A 164 -12.85 -6.55 -7.70
N HIS A 165 -12.46 -5.41 -7.14
CA HIS A 165 -13.36 -4.31 -6.76
C HIS A 165 -14.42 -4.80 -5.77
N ILE A 166 -13.98 -5.50 -4.73
CA ILE A 166 -14.89 -6.13 -3.76
C ILE A 166 -15.82 -5.11 -3.09
N HIS A 167 -15.40 -3.85 -2.98
CA HIS A 167 -16.23 -2.77 -2.48
C HIS A 167 -17.49 -2.50 -3.33
N GLU A 168 -17.50 -2.85 -4.61
CA GLU A 168 -18.63 -2.67 -5.52
C GLU A 168 -19.66 -3.81 -5.43
N THR A 169 -19.29 -4.95 -4.83
CA THR A 169 -20.18 -6.11 -4.74
C THR A 169 -21.44 -5.81 -3.93
N ASP A 170 -22.57 -6.41 -4.30
CA ASP A 170 -23.83 -6.24 -3.58
C ASP A 170 -23.73 -6.64 -2.10
N GLU A 171 -22.92 -7.67 -1.80
CA GLU A 171 -22.61 -8.11 -0.44
C GLU A 171 -21.97 -6.97 0.36
N PHE A 172 -20.85 -6.41 -0.14
CA PHE A 172 -20.14 -5.36 0.58
C PHE A 172 -20.93 -4.05 0.63
N GLN A 173 -21.62 -3.69 -0.44
CA GLN A 173 -22.49 -2.52 -0.50
C GLN A 173 -23.60 -2.57 0.56
N ALA A 174 -24.17 -3.76 0.84
CA ALA A 174 -25.13 -3.92 1.92
C ALA A 174 -24.49 -3.71 3.31
N LEU A 175 -23.28 -4.22 3.53
CA LEU A 175 -22.52 -4.01 4.76
C LEU A 175 -22.22 -2.53 4.99
N TRP A 176 -21.65 -1.87 3.99
CA TRP A 176 -21.26 -0.46 4.03
C TRP A 176 -22.44 0.44 4.41
N ARG A 177 -23.60 0.29 3.75
CA ARG A 177 -24.78 1.12 4.04
C ARG A 177 -25.31 0.94 5.46
N GLU A 178 -25.15 -0.25 6.04
CA GLU A 178 -25.64 -0.56 7.38
C GLU A 178 -24.65 -0.15 8.47
N GLU A 179 -23.36 -0.44 8.29
CA GLU A 179 -22.38 -0.41 9.36
C GLU A 179 -21.39 0.77 9.29
N ALA A 180 -21.24 1.44 8.14
CA ALA A 180 -20.37 2.62 8.06
C ALA A 180 -20.78 3.76 9.01
N PRO A 181 -22.07 4.12 9.16
CA PRO A 181 -22.50 5.14 10.14
C PRO A 181 -22.23 4.75 11.60
N GLN A 182 -22.11 3.45 11.89
CA GLN A 182 -21.87 2.93 13.23
C GLN A 182 -20.38 2.94 13.57
N LEU A 183 -19.53 2.52 12.64
CA LEU A 183 -18.08 2.49 12.83
C LEU A 183 -17.43 3.88 12.72
N PHE A 184 -17.91 4.71 11.79
CA PHE A 184 -17.34 6.03 11.50
C PHE A 184 -18.39 7.15 11.58
N PRO A 185 -18.99 7.37 12.76
CA PRO A 185 -20.02 8.39 12.91
C PRO A 185 -19.47 9.77 12.57
N ARG A 186 -20.15 10.47 11.65
CA ARG A 186 -19.82 11.84 11.16
C ARG A 186 -18.56 11.97 10.33
N GLU A 187 -17.92 10.87 9.96
CA GLU A 187 -16.78 10.88 9.05
C GLU A 187 -17.26 10.74 7.61
N TYR A 188 -17.72 11.85 7.03
CA TYR A 188 -18.41 11.86 5.73
C TYR A 188 -17.64 11.15 4.61
N TYR A 189 -16.31 11.12 4.66
CA TYR A 189 -15.49 10.44 3.67
C TYR A 189 -15.83 8.93 3.60
N PHE A 190 -15.80 8.23 4.74
CA PHE A 190 -16.15 6.80 4.83
C PHE A 190 -17.65 6.54 4.65
N LEU A 191 -18.50 7.54 4.91
CA LEU A 191 -19.95 7.45 4.67
C LEU A 191 -20.35 7.69 3.21
N THR A 192 -19.44 8.22 2.39
CA THR A 192 -19.70 8.56 0.98
C THR A 192 -19.04 7.57 0.03
N TYR A 193 -17.84 7.07 0.38
CA TYR A 193 -17.01 6.26 -0.49
C TYR A 193 -16.85 4.83 0.08
N PRO A 194 -17.52 3.82 -0.50
CA PRO A 194 -17.44 2.44 -0.02
C PRO A 194 -16.02 1.85 -0.05
N GLU A 195 -15.20 2.21 -1.03
CA GLU A 195 -13.79 1.82 -1.14
C GLU A 195 -12.96 2.36 0.05
N GLU A 196 -13.25 3.58 0.50
CA GLU A 196 -12.58 4.17 1.66
C GLU A 196 -13.03 3.50 2.96
N TYR A 197 -14.31 3.12 3.04
CA TYR A 197 -14.82 2.30 4.14
C TYR A 197 -14.16 0.93 4.20
N PHE A 198 -13.97 0.27 3.04
CA PHE A 198 -13.25 -1.00 2.95
C PHE A 198 -11.82 -0.85 3.46
N ALA A 199 -11.07 0.11 2.90
CA ALA A 199 -9.67 0.32 3.24
C ALA A 199 -9.46 0.64 4.73
N GLU A 200 -10.30 1.51 5.29
CA GLU A 200 -10.20 1.89 6.69
C GLU A 200 -10.63 0.75 7.63
N SER A 201 -11.68 -0.01 7.28
CA SER A 201 -12.10 -1.17 8.07
C SER A 201 -11.03 -2.26 8.06
N PHE A 202 -10.37 -2.49 6.91
CA PHE A 202 -9.22 -3.40 6.80
C PHE A 202 -8.08 -2.95 7.71
N ALA A 203 -7.73 -1.66 7.70
CA ALA A 203 -6.71 -1.10 8.58
C ALA A 203 -7.06 -1.29 10.07
N TYR A 204 -8.32 -1.05 10.45
CA TYR A 204 -8.81 -1.31 11.82
C TYR A 204 -8.64 -2.77 12.24
N TYR A 205 -8.89 -3.71 11.34
CA TYR A 205 -8.78 -5.14 11.61
C TYR A 205 -7.34 -5.57 11.92
N TYR A 206 -6.34 -5.02 11.22
CA TYR A 206 -4.94 -5.45 11.31
C TYR A 206 -4.03 -4.57 12.17
N VAL A 207 -4.38 -3.30 12.42
CA VAL A 207 -3.49 -2.38 13.14
C VAL A 207 -3.33 -2.73 14.62
N SER A 208 -4.34 -3.23 15.33
CA SER A 208 -4.20 -3.64 16.74
C SER A 208 -5.41 -4.46 17.23
N GLU A 209 -5.25 -5.20 18.32
CA GLU A 209 -6.39 -5.88 18.98
C GLU A 209 -7.48 -4.90 19.41
N LYS A 210 -7.11 -3.70 19.85
CA LYS A 210 -8.06 -2.66 20.31
C LYS A 210 -8.95 -2.15 19.18
N THR A 211 -8.36 -1.83 18.03
CA THR A 211 -9.10 -1.36 16.85
C THR A 211 -9.90 -2.49 16.23
N GLN A 212 -9.35 -3.70 16.24
CA GLN A 212 -10.04 -4.90 15.79
C GLN A 212 -11.31 -5.16 16.64
N GLU A 213 -11.22 -5.01 17.95
CA GLU A 213 -12.36 -5.10 18.86
C GLU A 213 -13.38 -3.98 18.62
N THR A 214 -12.91 -2.76 18.33
CA THR A 214 -13.78 -1.63 17.96
C THR A 214 -14.57 -1.94 16.69
N LEU A 215 -13.91 -2.47 15.66
CA LEU A 215 -14.53 -2.94 14.42
C LEU A 215 -15.54 -4.07 14.71
N ARG A 216 -15.18 -5.06 15.53
CA ARG A 216 -16.06 -6.17 15.90
C ARG A 216 -17.33 -5.72 16.61
N MET A 217 -17.25 -4.71 17.47
CA MET A 217 -18.40 -4.19 18.22
C MET A 217 -19.30 -3.29 17.37
N ALA A 218 -18.71 -2.40 16.55
CA ALA A 218 -19.46 -1.38 15.82
C ALA A 218 -19.92 -1.84 14.43
N ALA A 219 -19.22 -2.79 13.81
CA ALA A 219 -19.50 -3.32 12.48
C ALA A 219 -19.20 -4.84 12.42
N PRO A 220 -19.94 -5.67 13.19
CA PRO A 220 -19.66 -7.10 13.33
C PRO A 220 -19.73 -7.89 12.01
N ARG A 221 -20.57 -7.46 11.06
CA ARG A 221 -20.66 -8.12 9.75
C ARG A 221 -19.45 -7.79 8.89
N THR A 222 -18.99 -6.54 8.90
CA THR A 222 -17.75 -6.09 8.23
C THR A 222 -16.52 -6.73 8.86
N TYR A 223 -16.46 -6.86 10.19
CA TYR A 223 -15.44 -7.64 10.88
C TYR A 223 -15.36 -9.08 10.34
N THR A 224 -16.51 -9.74 10.25
CA THR A 224 -16.61 -11.12 9.77
C THR A 224 -16.19 -11.22 8.30
N PHE A 225 -16.60 -10.25 7.49
CA PHE A 225 -16.25 -10.14 6.08
C PHE A 225 -14.74 -10.03 5.87
N ILE A 226 -14.07 -9.11 6.59
CA ILE A 226 -12.62 -8.92 6.50
C ILE A 226 -11.86 -10.17 6.95
N ARG A 227 -12.29 -10.81 8.05
CA ARG A 227 -11.70 -12.07 8.52
C ARG A 227 -11.76 -13.16 7.43
N GLN A 228 -12.83 -13.21 6.65
CA GLN A 228 -13.03 -14.19 5.59
C GLN A 228 -12.23 -13.89 4.30
N LEU A 229 -11.64 -12.70 4.16
CA LEU A 229 -10.80 -12.39 2.99
C LEU A 229 -9.62 -13.35 2.86
N ALA A 230 -9.04 -13.80 3.97
CA ALA A 230 -7.97 -14.81 3.96
C ALA A 230 -8.43 -16.18 3.40
N GLU A 231 -9.71 -16.51 3.55
CA GLU A 231 -10.30 -17.71 2.97
C GLU A 231 -10.63 -17.50 1.48
N ARG A 232 -11.06 -16.30 1.08
CA ARG A 232 -11.31 -15.92 -0.32
C ARG A 232 -10.03 -15.77 -1.14
N ALA A 233 -8.90 -15.54 -0.48
CA ALA A 233 -7.56 -15.48 -1.05
C ALA A 233 -6.93 -16.86 -1.35
N SER A 234 -7.72 -17.95 -1.30
CA SER A 234 -7.27 -19.34 -1.50
C SER A 234 -7.48 -19.82 -2.94
#